data_AF-A0A8J6PDS5-F1
#
_entry.id   AF-A0A8J6PDS5-F1
#
_cell.length_a   1.000
_cell.length_b   1.000
_cell.length_c   1.000
_cell.angle_alpha   90.00
_cell.angle_beta   90.00
_cell.angle_gamma   90.00
#
_symmetry.space_group_name_H-M   'P 1'
#
loop_
_entity.id
_entity.type
_entity.pdbx_description
1 polymer ?
#
loop_
_entity_poly.entity_id
_entity_poly.type
_entity_poly.pdbx_seq_one_letter_code
_entity_poly.pdbx_strand_id
1 'polypeptide(L)'
;MAISNARVTARSPLRRDPRWGDLERMRNNSPMFDAVIDEIRGRRIRVGDDWLIDFASCNYLGLDLDPEVMASIDVQVRRWGTHPG
;
A
#
# COMPACT_ATOMS: atom_id res chain seq x y z
N MET A 1 -9.78 -39.27 23.34
CA MET A 1 -9.27 -39.35 21.95
C MET A 1 -8.83 -37.93 21.58
N ALA A 2 -7.53 -37.64 21.70
CA ALA A 2 -6.98 -36.28 21.52
C ALA A 2 -6.37 -36.17 20.12
N ILE A 3 -6.80 -35.16 19.35
CA ILE A 3 -6.22 -34.83 18.06
C ILE A 3 -4.96 -34.00 18.34
N SER A 4 -3.79 -34.60 18.10
CA SER A 4 -2.49 -33.97 18.25
C SER A 4 -2.31 -32.85 17.21
N ASN A 5 -2.21 -31.60 17.67
CA ASN A 5 -1.79 -30.47 16.84
C ASN A 5 -0.28 -30.57 16.58
N ALA A 6 0.08 -31.19 15.44
CA ALA A 6 1.46 -31.20 14.97
C ALA A 6 1.89 -29.76 14.67
N ARG A 7 2.93 -29.30 15.40
CA ARG A 7 3.65 -28.05 15.14
C ARG A 7 3.99 -27.95 13.66
N VAL A 8 3.44 -26.94 12.99
CA VAL A 8 3.91 -26.47 11.68
C VAL A 8 5.28 -25.83 11.89
N THR A 9 6.35 -26.62 11.91
CA THR A 9 7.75 -26.14 12.00
C THR A 9 8.55 -26.43 10.73
N ALA A 10 7.89 -26.59 9.58
CA ALA A 10 8.59 -26.57 8.31
C ALA A 10 8.75 -25.12 7.84
N ARG A 11 9.93 -24.51 8.06
CA ARG A 11 10.29 -23.25 7.39
C ARG A 11 10.26 -23.49 5.88
N SER A 12 9.28 -22.89 5.20
CA SER A 12 9.09 -23.02 3.75
C SER A 12 10.37 -22.66 2.98
N PRO A 13 10.76 -23.42 1.95
CA PRO A 13 11.93 -23.13 1.10
C PRO A 13 11.85 -21.75 0.42
N LEU A 14 10.65 -21.16 0.33
CA LEU A 14 10.46 -19.77 -0.10
C LEU A 14 11.23 -18.76 0.78
N ARG A 15 11.47 -19.03 2.07
CA ARG A 15 12.22 -18.11 2.96
C ARG A 15 13.74 -18.07 2.72
N ARG A 16 14.26 -18.83 1.74
CA ARG A 16 15.72 -18.90 1.45
C ARG A 16 16.14 -18.25 0.13
N ASP A 17 15.21 -17.76 -0.70
CA ASP A 17 15.61 -16.95 -1.88
C ASP A 17 16.12 -15.58 -1.39
N PRO A 18 17.35 -15.17 -1.74
CA PRO A 18 17.92 -13.87 -1.36
C PRO A 18 17.01 -12.67 -1.69
N ARG A 19 16.18 -12.77 -2.75
CA ARG A 19 15.20 -11.75 -3.12
C ARG A 19 14.21 -11.47 -1.99
N TRP A 20 13.81 -12.48 -1.23
CA TRP A 20 12.94 -12.28 -0.07
C TRP A 20 13.67 -11.62 1.11
N GLY A 21 14.96 -11.88 1.26
CA GLY A 21 15.80 -11.18 2.24
C GLY A 21 15.91 -9.69 1.94
N ASP A 22 16.09 -9.32 0.67
CA ASP A 22 16.10 -7.92 0.24
C ASP A 22 14.74 -7.24 0.43
N LEU A 23 13.63 -7.91 0.11
CA LEU A 23 12.29 -7.39 0.34
C LEU A 23 11.99 -7.21 1.83
N GLU A 24 12.41 -8.15 2.69
CA GLU A 24 12.26 -8.03 4.13
C GLU A 24 13.14 -6.90 4.70
N ARG A 25 14.35 -6.72 4.17
CA ARG A 25 15.20 -5.58 4.52
C ARG A 25 14.59 -4.26 4.09
N MET A 26 14.02 -4.18 2.88
CA MET A 26 13.31 -2.99 2.41
C MET A 26 12.10 -2.69 3.29
N ARG A 27 11.29 -3.72 3.59
CA ARG A 27 10.11 -3.62 4.43
C ARG A 27 10.42 -3.04 5.81
N ASN A 28 11.48 -3.55 6.45
CA ASN A 28 11.79 -3.18 7.83
C ASN A 28 12.53 -1.84 7.95
N ASN A 29 13.10 -1.32 6.87
CA ASN A 29 13.95 -0.13 6.91
C ASN A 29 13.45 1.05 6.05
N SER A 30 12.40 0.85 5.25
CA SER A 30 11.84 1.93 4.43
C SER A 30 10.87 2.77 5.24
N PRO A 31 11.07 4.10 5.35
CA PRO A 31 10.15 4.99 6.06
C PRO A 31 8.79 5.13 5.35
N MET A 32 8.66 4.66 4.10
CA MET A 32 7.40 4.63 3.38
C MET A 32 6.64 3.31 3.55
N PHE A 33 7.28 2.26 4.10
CA PHE A 33 6.60 1.00 4.31
C PHE A 33 5.74 1.09 5.58
N ASP A 34 4.44 0.84 5.45
CA ASP A 34 3.44 0.97 6.53
C ASP A 34 3.32 2.39 7.13
N ALA A 35 3.73 3.41 6.35
CA ALA A 35 3.60 4.79 6.75
C ALA A 35 2.12 5.21 6.82
N VAL A 36 1.74 5.83 7.94
CA VAL A 36 0.41 6.46 8.07
C VAL A 36 0.50 7.88 7.53
N ILE A 37 -0.28 8.17 6.50
CA ILE A 37 -0.36 9.51 5.91
C ILE A 37 -1.35 10.34 6.73
N ASP A 38 -0.86 11.41 7.35
CA ASP A 38 -1.67 12.31 8.16
C ASP A 38 -2.32 13.43 7.33
N GLU A 39 -1.65 13.87 6.26
CA GLU A 39 -2.10 14.99 5.43
C GLU A 39 -1.55 14.90 4.01
N ILE A 40 -2.31 15.43 3.03
CA ILE A 40 -1.91 15.50 1.62
C ILE A 40 -2.08 16.93 1.10
N ARG A 41 -1.04 17.47 0.46
CA ARG A 41 -1.03 18.78 -0.22
C ARG A 41 -0.42 18.65 -1.61
N GLY A 42 -1.26 18.47 -2.61
CA GLY A 42 -0.81 18.12 -3.96
C GLY A 42 0.02 16.83 -3.90
N ARG A 43 1.28 16.89 -4.37
CA ARG A 43 2.21 15.74 -4.35
C ARG A 43 2.96 15.54 -3.04
N ARG A 44 2.72 16.39 -2.04
CA ARG A 44 3.37 16.27 -0.74
C ARG A 44 2.46 15.53 0.23
N ILE A 45 3.01 14.54 0.89
CA ILE A 45 2.35 13.79 1.97
C ILE A 45 3.06 14.06 3.28
N ARG A 46 2.31 14.17 4.37
CA ARG A 46 2.85 14.29 5.72
C ARG A 46 2.74 12.96 6.44
N VAL A 47 3.85 12.51 7.01
CA VAL A 47 3.94 11.30 7.83
C VAL A 47 4.62 11.70 9.14
N GLY A 48 3.85 11.77 10.23
CA GLY A 48 4.32 12.38 11.47
C GLY A 48 4.67 13.86 11.25
N ASP A 49 5.93 14.20 11.53
CA ASP A 49 6.46 15.56 11.38
C ASP A 49 7.13 15.80 10.02
N ASP A 50 7.28 14.76 9.19
CA ASP A 50 8.03 14.83 7.93
C ASP A 50 7.10 15.05 6.73
N TRP A 51 7.52 15.93 5.82
CA TRP A 51 6.90 16.12 4.51
C TRP A 51 7.71 15.41 3.42
N LEU A 52 7.09 14.45 2.76
CA LEU A 52 7.66 13.66 1.68
C LEU A 52 7.00 14.01 0.35
N ILE A 53 7.72 13.83 -0.75
CA ILE A 53 7.13 13.93 -2.11
C ILE A 53 6.77 12.52 -2.56
N ASP A 54 5.49 12.30 -2.87
CA ASP A 54 5.00 11.01 -3.34
C ASP A 54 5.27 10.84 -4.85
N PHE A 55 6.35 10.12 -5.15
CA PHE A 55 6.70 9.65 -6.50
C PHE A 55 6.21 8.23 -6.79
N ALA A 56 5.65 7.53 -5.79
CA ALA A 56 5.37 6.10 -5.84
C ALA A 56 3.87 5.77 -5.84
N SER A 57 2.99 6.79 -5.85
CA SER A 57 1.55 6.57 -5.98
C SER A 57 1.23 5.67 -7.18
N CYS A 58 0.32 4.71 -6.98
CA CYS A 58 -0.20 3.87 -8.05
C CYS A 58 -1.00 4.68 -9.10
N ASN A 59 -1.27 5.96 -8.83
CA ASN A 59 -1.82 6.91 -9.79
C ASN A 59 -0.68 7.59 -10.57
N TYR A 60 0.09 6.80 -11.30
CA TYR A 60 1.31 7.18 -12.04
C TYR A 60 1.18 8.42 -12.95
N LEU A 61 -0.04 8.84 -13.29
CA LEU A 61 -0.32 10.03 -14.10
C LEU A 61 -0.75 11.27 -13.29
N GLY A 62 -0.96 11.16 -11.97
CA GLY A 62 -1.45 12.26 -11.15
C GLY A 62 -2.92 12.60 -11.28
N LEU A 63 -3.70 11.66 -11.80
CA LEU A 63 -5.13 11.84 -11.98
C LEU A 63 -5.87 12.00 -10.65
N ASP A 64 -5.28 11.55 -9.55
CA ASP A 64 -5.75 11.81 -8.20
C ASP A 64 -5.66 13.27 -7.77
N LEU A 65 -4.88 14.09 -8.48
CA LEU A 65 -4.79 15.54 -8.28
C LEU A 65 -5.51 16.34 -9.38
N ASP A 66 -6.06 15.66 -10.38
CA ASP A 66 -6.75 16.30 -11.49
C ASP A 66 -8.17 16.74 -11.05
N PRO A 67 -8.51 18.04 -11.10
CA PRO A 67 -9.81 18.52 -10.65
C PRO A 67 -11.00 17.97 -11.43
N GLU A 68 -10.84 17.68 -12.72
CA GLU A 68 -11.89 17.10 -13.56
C GLU A 68 -12.16 15.66 -13.14
N VAL A 69 -11.10 14.89 -12.92
CA VAL A 69 -11.21 13.51 -12.42
C VAL A 69 -11.90 13.50 -11.06
N MET A 70 -11.46 14.34 -10.10
CA MET A 70 -12.08 14.45 -8.77
C MET A 70 -13.58 14.77 -8.85
N ALA A 71 -13.94 15.78 -9.66
CA ALA A 71 -15.33 16.20 -9.82
C ALA A 71 -16.21 15.10 -10.45
N SER A 72 -15.62 14.20 -11.24
CA SER A 72 -16.35 13.11 -11.89
C SER A 72 -16.70 11.96 -10.95
N ILE A 73 -15.91 11.71 -9.89
CA ILE A 73 -16.01 10.50 -9.06
C ILE A 73 -17.43 10.28 -8.55
N ASP A 74 -17.99 11.29 -7.89
CA ASP A 74 -19.30 11.21 -7.25
C ASP A 74 -20.43 10.95 -8.27
N VAL A 75 -20.38 11.63 -9.42
CA VAL A 75 -21.35 11.46 -10.50
C VAL A 75 -21.28 10.07 -11.10
N GLN A 76 -20.07 9.57 -11.38
CA GLN A 76 -19.89 8.26 -12.01
C GLN A 76 -20.24 7.13 -11.05
N VAL A 77 -19.84 7.22 -9.78
CA VAL A 77 -20.16 6.21 -8.76
C VAL A 77 -21.67 6.13 -8.53
N ARG A 78 -22.40 7.26 -8.48
CA ARG A 78 -23.87 7.20 -8.36
C ARG A 78 -24.55 6.59 -9.59
N ARG A 79 -24.00 6.83 -10.78
CA ARG A 79 -24.58 6.34 -12.03
C ARG A 79 -24.38 4.85 -12.24
N TRP A 80 -23.21 4.35 -11.90
CA TRP A 80 -22.78 2.99 -12.27
C TRP A 80 -22.52 2.07 -11.07
N GLY A 81 -22.45 2.62 -9.86
CA GLY A 81 -22.05 1.90 -8.65
C GLY A 81 -20.55 1.61 -8.58
N THR A 82 -20.12 1.02 -7.47
CA THR A 82 -18.78 0.43 -7.32
C THR A 82 -18.93 -1.08 -7.34
N HIS A 83 -18.83 -1.72 -8.50
CA HIS A 83 -18.83 -3.18 -8.55
C HIS A 83 -17.50 -3.69 -7.96
N PRO A 84 -17.49 -4.41 -6.82
CA PRO A 84 -16.29 -5.10 -6.39
C PRO A 84 -16.18 -6.38 -7.22
N GLY A 85 -15.18 -6.43 -8.10
CA GLY A 85 -14.72 -7.68 -8.71
C GLY A 85 -13.90 -8.50 -7.74
#